data_AF-A0A257H1T4-F1
#
_entry.id   AF-A0A257H1T4-F1
#
_cell.length_a   1.000
_cell.length_b   1.000
_cell.length_c   1.000
_cell.angle_alpha   90.00
_cell.angle_beta   90.00
_cell.angle_gamma   90.00
#
_symmetry.space_group_name_H-M   'P 1'
#
loop_
_entity.id
_entity.type
_entity.pdbx_description
1 polymer ?
#
loop_
_entity_poly.entity_id
_entity_poly.type
_entity_poly.pdbx_seq_one_letter_code
_entity_poly.pdbx_strand_id
1 'polypeptide(L)'
;MTPELWDPVTATMRPLTDFRSSESSTRLTLDFAAAQSCFVVFRKAGSKPEPTIRNFPVRNEVVQIAGAWKVSFDPAWGGPEKPVDFANLDDWTSRPEPGIRYYSGTAVYHTTFDAPQAQNIESYLDLGLVRHLARVRLNAQDLGVVWCAPWGVTLPAGLLKPTGNRLEVAVTNVWANRMIGDEQEAPDCEWRPGHMGNGGYLKRFPEWFVKAQKRSSPGRYTFTTWNYYNRDSKPVSSGLLGPVRVMTADCKQEQSTMAGMLIPESLSNATAEDAFEADLPPTERLLPISALAESGAMGALGGGTDASAIRNRTTRNGSNRAPSADDGKTFRAYGQGNSLLIQLDLSSSPGGLPLEEIRSFAGHADSRASQAYSVWIAKAEKPDQFVRIGDASITANSGATQLRVPIHAKGVAAVRLDFATGPIGFKVYREICLIRSNP
;
A
#
# COMPACT_ATOMS: atom_id res chain seq x y z
N MET A 1 9.11 15.57 24.89
CA MET A 1 8.24 14.49 25.39
C MET A 1 8.38 13.31 24.46
N THR A 2 8.28 12.07 24.93
CA THR A 2 8.32 10.89 24.05
C THR A 2 6.92 10.65 23.46
N PRO A 3 6.77 10.59 22.13
CA PRO A 3 5.51 10.20 21.51
C PRO A 3 5.20 8.73 21.77
N GLU A 4 3.93 8.41 22.01
CA GLU A 4 3.41 7.04 22.09
C GLU A 4 2.41 6.80 20.96
N LEU A 5 2.45 5.62 20.33
CA LEU A 5 1.43 5.15 19.40
C LEU A 5 0.42 4.31 20.17
N TRP A 6 -0.85 4.71 20.11
CA TRP A 6 -1.96 3.97 20.69
C TRP A 6 -2.85 3.47 19.55
N ASP A 7 -3.00 2.15 19.47
CA ASP A 7 -3.80 1.48 18.45
C ASP A 7 -5.20 1.17 19.02
N PRO A 8 -6.27 1.81 18.54
CA PRO A 8 -7.62 1.59 19.04
C PRO A 8 -8.20 0.22 18.64
N VAL A 9 -7.64 -0.46 17.63
CA VAL A 9 -8.10 -1.78 17.19
C VAL A 9 -7.60 -2.87 18.14
N THR A 10 -6.33 -2.77 18.54
CA THR A 10 -5.67 -3.78 19.39
C THR A 10 -5.56 -3.37 20.86
N ALA A 11 -5.92 -2.12 21.18
CA ALA A 11 -5.69 -1.47 22.48
C ALA A 11 -4.22 -1.44 22.91
N THR A 12 -3.28 -1.64 21.99
CA THR A 12 -1.84 -1.60 22.30
C THR A 12 -1.35 -0.16 22.43
N MET A 13 -0.44 0.06 23.38
CA MET A 13 0.21 1.34 23.61
C MET A 13 1.70 1.12 23.67
N ARG A 14 2.46 1.80 22.81
CA ARG A 14 3.92 1.66 22.77
C ARG A 14 4.61 3.00 22.52
N PRO A 15 5.84 3.20 23.04
CA PRO A 15 6.63 4.36 22.66
C PRO A 15 7.00 4.30 21.17
N LEU A 16 7.12 5.47 20.57
CA LEU A 16 7.77 5.67 19.27
C LEU A 16 9.19 6.17 19.54
N THR A 17 10.18 5.42 19.08
CA THR A 17 11.61 5.67 19.32
C THR A 17 12.28 6.38 18.15
N ASP A 18 11.77 6.18 16.93
CA ASP A 18 12.23 6.85 15.72
C ASP A 18 11.44 8.15 15.50
N PHE A 19 11.94 9.23 16.10
CA PHE A 19 11.36 10.55 15.94
C PHE A 19 12.42 11.63 15.95
N ARG A 20 12.11 12.78 15.35
CA ARG A 20 12.96 13.97 15.42
C ARG A 20 12.19 15.09 16.10
N SER A 21 12.78 15.70 17.11
CA SER A 21 12.21 16.87 17.79
C SER A 21 13.07 18.09 17.51
N SER A 22 12.42 19.21 17.17
CA SER A 22 12.98 20.56 17.19
C SER A 22 12.39 21.35 18.37
N GLU A 23 12.79 22.61 18.53
CA GLU A 23 12.22 23.49 19.57
C GLU A 23 10.70 23.68 19.43
N SER A 24 10.15 23.61 18.21
CA SER A 24 8.75 23.93 17.91
C SER A 24 7.92 22.75 17.40
N SER A 25 8.52 21.61 17.07
CA SER A 25 7.79 20.50 16.44
C SER A 25 8.40 19.13 16.71
N THR A 26 7.58 18.08 16.60
CA THR A 26 8.05 16.69 16.54
C THR A 26 7.59 16.06 15.24
N ARG A 27 8.54 15.47 14.51
CA ARG A 27 8.31 14.78 13.24
C ARG A 27 8.41 13.28 13.44
N LEU A 28 7.43 12.56 12.89
CA LEU A 28 7.26 11.12 12.96
C LEU A 28 6.96 10.57 11.57
N THR A 29 7.50 9.41 11.26
CA THR A 29 7.03 8.61 10.12
C THR A 29 6.01 7.60 10.63
N LEU A 30 4.84 7.60 10.03
CA LEU A 30 3.73 6.69 10.32
C LEU A 30 3.47 5.82 9.10
N ASP A 31 3.23 4.54 9.33
CA ASP A 31 2.80 3.59 8.31
C ASP A 31 1.34 3.22 8.54
N PHE A 32 0.51 3.35 7.49
CA PHE A 32 -0.93 3.14 7.55
C PHE A 32 -1.39 2.18 6.45
N ALA A 33 -2.13 1.16 6.85
CA ALA A 33 -2.97 0.40 5.95
C ALA A 33 -4.20 1.23 5.51
N ALA A 34 -4.92 0.75 4.50
CA ALA A 34 -6.12 1.40 3.99
C ALA A 34 -7.16 1.63 5.11
N ALA A 35 -7.57 2.89 5.30
CA ALA A 35 -8.51 3.34 6.34
C ALA A 35 -8.08 3.05 7.79
N GLN A 36 -6.80 2.77 8.04
CA GLN A 36 -6.27 2.60 9.39
C GLN A 36 -6.20 3.96 10.12
N SER A 37 -6.40 3.94 11.43
CA SER A 37 -6.26 5.10 12.31
C SER A 37 -5.50 4.74 13.58
N CYS A 38 -4.79 5.72 14.17
CA CYS A 38 -4.12 5.58 15.45
C CYS A 38 -4.14 6.92 16.20
N PHE A 39 -3.84 6.89 17.50
CA PHE A 39 -3.56 8.10 18.28
C PHE A 39 -2.05 8.22 18.53
N VAL A 40 -1.53 9.45 18.38
CA VAL A 40 -0.17 9.80 18.82
C VAL A 40 -0.30 10.66 20.07
N VAL A 41 0.16 10.14 21.21
CA VAL A 41 -0.04 10.75 22.53
C VAL A 41 1.29 11.22 23.11
N PHE A 42 1.33 12.48 23.55
CA PHE A 42 2.49 13.10 24.21
C PHE A 42 2.16 13.36 25.67
N ARG A 43 2.70 12.54 26.58
CA ARG A 43 2.43 12.69 28.03
C ARG A 43 3.63 12.42 28.93
N LYS A 44 4.63 11.66 28.47
CA LYS A 44 5.82 11.30 29.25
C LYS A 44 6.98 12.24 28.94
N ALA A 45 7.77 12.57 29.98
CA ALA A 45 9.04 13.26 29.81
C ALA A 45 9.95 12.46 28.87
N GLY A 46 10.72 13.16 28.03
CA GLY A 46 11.39 12.56 26.87
C GLY A 46 12.53 11.61 27.23
N SER A 47 12.49 10.38 26.71
CA SER A 47 13.67 9.56 26.43
C SER A 47 14.40 10.09 25.19
N LYS A 48 15.71 9.84 25.09
CA LYS A 48 16.46 10.19 23.88
C LYS A 48 15.86 9.41 22.68
N PRO A 49 15.71 10.05 21.50
CA PRO A 49 15.34 9.32 20.28
C PRO A 49 16.35 8.22 19.98
N GLU A 50 15.88 7.09 19.46
CA GLU A 50 16.69 5.97 18.98
C GLU A 50 16.34 5.69 17.51
N PRO A 51 16.83 6.51 16.57
CA PRO A 51 16.44 6.44 15.16
C PRO A 51 16.89 5.16 14.44
N THR A 52 17.68 4.30 15.09
CA THR A 52 18.11 2.99 14.58
C THR A 52 17.06 1.89 14.73
N ILE A 53 15.97 2.13 15.48
CA ILE A 53 14.86 1.18 15.66
C ILE A 53 13.63 1.76 14.98
N ARG A 54 13.14 1.11 13.92
CA ARG A 54 11.97 1.58 13.18
C ARG A 54 10.75 1.60 14.09
N ASN A 55 9.92 2.64 13.94
CA ASN A 55 8.62 2.66 14.58
C ASN A 55 7.70 1.54 14.06
N PHE A 56 7.84 1.08 12.82
CA PHE A 56 7.01 0.04 12.23
C PHE A 56 7.90 -1.06 11.65
N PRO A 57 7.62 -2.34 11.92
CA PRO A 57 8.44 -3.44 11.44
C PRO A 57 8.36 -3.59 9.93
N VAL A 58 9.48 -3.95 9.30
CA VAL A 58 9.46 -4.53 7.96
C VAL A 58 8.93 -5.95 8.06
N ARG A 59 7.91 -6.25 7.28
CA ARG A 59 7.31 -7.58 7.22
C ARG A 59 7.89 -8.37 6.05
N ASN A 60 8.61 -9.45 6.35
CA ASN A 60 9.13 -10.37 5.34
C ASN A 60 8.40 -11.70 5.42
N GLU A 61 7.99 -12.22 4.27
CA GLU A 61 7.31 -13.51 4.18
C GLU A 61 8.26 -14.65 4.54
N VAL A 62 7.80 -15.54 5.41
CA VAL A 62 8.55 -16.73 5.85
C VAL A 62 7.94 -17.99 5.25
N VAL A 63 6.61 -18.09 5.32
CA VAL A 63 5.86 -19.24 4.85
C VAL A 63 4.55 -18.74 4.24
N GLN A 64 4.31 -19.06 2.98
CA GLN A 64 2.96 -18.99 2.40
C GLN A 64 2.21 -20.28 2.74
N ILE A 65 1.01 -20.15 3.33
CA ILE A 65 0.12 -21.28 3.62
C ILE A 65 -0.70 -21.57 2.36
N ALA A 66 -0.07 -22.31 1.44
CA ALA A 66 -0.67 -22.75 0.19
C ALA A 66 -1.33 -24.14 0.32
N GLY A 67 -2.09 -24.53 -0.69
CA GLY A 67 -2.72 -25.84 -0.78
C GLY A 67 -4.17 -25.86 -0.30
N ALA A 68 -4.68 -27.09 -0.09
CA ALA A 68 -6.09 -27.32 0.12
C ALA A 68 -6.56 -26.90 1.52
N TRP A 69 -7.77 -26.36 1.56
CA TRP A 69 -8.49 -26.00 2.78
C TRP A 69 -9.78 -26.82 2.87
N LYS A 70 -10.06 -27.34 4.06
CA LYS A 70 -11.40 -27.86 4.37
C LYS A 70 -12.28 -26.70 4.80
N VAL A 71 -13.43 -26.51 4.17
CA VAL A 71 -14.33 -25.40 4.51
C VAL A 71 -15.69 -25.95 4.93
N SER A 72 -16.13 -25.57 6.13
CA SER A 72 -17.43 -25.95 6.67
C SER A 72 -18.35 -24.74 6.69
N PHE A 73 -19.58 -24.92 6.23
CA PHE A 73 -20.64 -23.91 6.24
C PHE A 73 -21.77 -24.38 7.14
N ASP A 74 -22.61 -23.46 7.63
CA ASP A 74 -23.79 -23.82 8.42
C ASP A 74 -24.94 -24.28 7.51
N PRO A 75 -25.39 -25.54 7.60
CA PRO A 75 -26.50 -26.05 6.79
C PRO A 75 -27.84 -25.39 7.15
N ALA A 76 -28.01 -24.88 8.38
CA ALA A 76 -29.21 -24.15 8.77
C ALA A 76 -29.40 -22.86 7.94
N TRP A 77 -28.33 -22.35 7.34
CA TRP A 77 -28.33 -21.18 6.46
C TRP A 77 -28.12 -21.53 4.98
N GLY A 78 -28.31 -22.80 4.62
CA GLY A 78 -28.24 -23.29 3.24
C GLY A 78 -26.84 -23.63 2.76
N GLY A 79 -25.86 -23.70 3.66
CA GLY A 79 -24.54 -24.25 3.37
C GLY A 79 -24.57 -25.77 3.14
N PRO A 80 -23.53 -26.35 2.49
CA PRO A 80 -23.41 -27.80 2.36
C PRO A 80 -23.37 -28.53 3.71
N GLU A 81 -24.01 -29.70 3.80
CA GLU A 81 -24.03 -30.53 5.03
C GLU A 81 -22.64 -31.05 5.44
N LYS A 82 -21.77 -31.28 4.45
CA LYS A 82 -20.42 -31.81 4.65
C LYS A 82 -19.39 -30.74 4.33
N PRO A 83 -18.23 -30.75 5.00
CA PRO A 83 -17.12 -29.89 4.64
C PRO A 83 -16.73 -30.07 3.16
N VAL A 84 -16.45 -28.96 2.48
CA VAL A 84 -16.05 -28.92 1.08
C VAL A 84 -14.56 -28.64 0.99
N ASP A 85 -13.85 -29.37 0.12
CA ASP A 85 -12.43 -29.13 -0.12
C ASP A 85 -12.25 -27.98 -1.12
N PHE A 86 -11.56 -26.93 -0.67
CA PHE A 86 -11.14 -25.81 -1.48
C PHE A 86 -9.69 -26.05 -1.90
N ALA A 87 -9.46 -26.33 -3.19
CA ALA A 87 -8.11 -26.53 -3.71
C ALA A 87 -7.26 -25.25 -3.61
N ASN A 88 -7.92 -24.10 -3.77
CA ASN A 88 -7.36 -22.76 -3.58
C ASN A 88 -8.33 -21.91 -2.75
N LEU A 89 -7.83 -20.81 -2.19
CA LEU A 89 -8.66 -19.79 -1.55
C LEU A 89 -9.40 -19.00 -2.63
N ASP A 90 -10.70 -19.26 -2.75
CA ASP A 90 -11.56 -18.70 -3.80
C ASP A 90 -12.70 -17.85 -3.21
N ASP A 91 -13.19 -16.89 -4.00
CA ASP A 91 -14.41 -16.15 -3.70
C ASP A 91 -15.62 -17.09 -3.71
N TRP A 92 -16.44 -17.07 -2.66
CA TRP A 92 -17.63 -17.91 -2.57
C TRP A 92 -18.58 -17.68 -3.74
N THR A 93 -18.66 -16.45 -4.26
CA THR A 93 -19.61 -16.07 -5.33
C THR A 93 -19.29 -16.65 -6.71
N SER A 94 -18.07 -17.18 -6.90
CA SER A 94 -17.66 -17.90 -8.11
C SER A 94 -17.87 -19.42 -8.02
N ARG A 95 -18.23 -19.92 -6.83
CA ARG A 95 -18.45 -21.34 -6.59
C ARG A 95 -19.70 -21.85 -7.33
N PRO A 96 -19.67 -23.07 -7.91
CA PRO A 96 -20.82 -23.61 -8.62
C PRO A 96 -21.95 -24.04 -7.69
N GLU A 97 -21.65 -24.38 -6.44
CA GLU A 97 -22.63 -24.84 -5.45
C GLU A 97 -23.52 -23.66 -5.00
N PRO A 98 -24.84 -23.67 -5.25
CA PRO A 98 -25.71 -22.54 -4.90
C PRO A 98 -25.69 -22.22 -3.39
N GLY A 99 -25.54 -23.25 -2.55
CA GLY A 99 -25.43 -23.12 -1.09
C GLY A 99 -24.15 -22.43 -0.61
N ILE A 100 -23.12 -22.32 -1.47
CA ILE A 100 -21.90 -21.54 -1.21
C ILE A 100 -21.97 -20.20 -1.93
N ARG A 101 -22.39 -20.20 -3.21
CA ARG A 101 -22.49 -19.01 -4.06
C ARG A 101 -23.33 -17.88 -3.44
N TYR A 102 -24.44 -18.27 -2.83
CA TYR A 102 -25.38 -17.36 -2.17
C TYR A 102 -25.32 -17.48 -0.64
N TYR A 103 -24.22 -18.00 -0.09
CA TYR A 103 -24.09 -18.14 1.35
C TYR A 103 -23.98 -16.77 2.03
N SER A 104 -24.73 -16.61 3.13
CA SER A 104 -24.47 -15.57 4.12
C SER A 104 -24.43 -16.17 5.50
N GLY A 105 -23.37 -15.87 6.24
CA GLY A 105 -23.11 -16.48 7.54
C GLY A 105 -21.62 -16.64 7.78
N THR A 106 -21.27 -17.62 8.62
CA THR A 106 -19.87 -17.93 8.95
C THR A 106 -19.45 -19.24 8.30
N ALA A 107 -18.37 -19.21 7.52
CA ALA A 107 -17.70 -20.40 7.04
C ALA A 107 -16.38 -20.59 7.78
N VAL A 108 -16.09 -21.82 8.19
CA VAL A 108 -14.89 -22.16 8.96
C VAL A 108 -13.91 -22.90 8.06
N TYR A 109 -12.76 -22.26 7.83
CA TYR A 109 -11.64 -22.80 7.06
C TYR A 109 -10.67 -23.51 7.98
N HIS A 110 -10.28 -24.73 7.62
CA HIS A 110 -9.28 -25.54 8.32
C HIS A 110 -8.14 -25.93 7.39
N THR A 111 -6.92 -25.78 7.88
CA THR A 111 -5.73 -26.33 7.23
C THR A 111 -4.66 -26.69 8.26
N THR A 112 -3.64 -27.40 7.80
CA THR A 112 -2.42 -27.67 8.56
C THR A 112 -1.19 -27.27 7.78
N PHE A 113 -0.19 -26.72 8.45
CA PHE A 113 1.03 -26.27 7.81
C PHE A 113 2.27 -26.42 8.70
N ASP A 114 3.42 -26.48 8.03
CA ASP A 114 4.74 -26.54 8.68
C ASP A 114 5.40 -25.15 8.62
N ALA A 115 6.12 -24.80 9.67
CA ALA A 115 6.79 -23.51 9.81
C ALA A 115 8.16 -23.62 10.49
N PRO A 116 9.11 -24.40 9.92
CA PRO A 116 10.40 -24.66 10.55
C PRO A 116 11.25 -23.40 10.74
N GLN A 117 11.10 -22.41 9.85
CA GLN A 117 11.89 -21.17 9.86
C GLN A 117 11.30 -20.04 10.74
N ALA A 118 10.11 -20.25 11.32
CA ALA A 118 9.41 -19.22 12.09
C ALA A 118 9.48 -19.46 13.62
N GLN A 119 10.37 -20.35 14.07
CA GLN A 119 10.51 -20.66 15.49
C GLN A 119 11.19 -19.51 16.25
N ASN A 120 10.59 -19.10 17.37
CA ASN A 120 11.13 -18.09 18.29
C ASN A 120 11.36 -16.70 17.65
N ILE A 121 10.71 -16.41 16.53
CA ILE A 121 10.71 -15.08 15.91
C ILE A 121 9.34 -14.44 16.17
N GLU A 122 9.33 -13.16 16.49
CA GLU A 122 8.09 -12.38 16.54
C GLU A 122 7.44 -12.43 15.14
N SER A 123 6.30 -13.11 15.09
CA SER A 123 5.65 -13.46 13.82
C SER A 123 4.27 -12.84 13.75
N TYR A 124 3.82 -12.62 12.52
CA TYR A 124 2.51 -12.08 12.21
C TYR A 124 1.84 -12.98 11.18
N LEU A 125 0.60 -13.39 11.46
CA LEU A 125 -0.21 -14.10 10.47
C LEU A 125 -0.97 -13.08 9.63
N ASP A 126 -0.61 -12.98 8.36
CA ASP A 126 -1.31 -12.19 7.36
C ASP A 126 -2.34 -13.08 6.64
N LEU A 127 -3.61 -12.67 6.65
CA LEU A 127 -4.69 -13.39 5.98
C LEU A 127 -4.85 -12.97 4.51
N GLY A 128 -4.12 -11.93 4.06
CA GLY A 128 -4.28 -11.37 2.74
C GLY A 128 -5.62 -10.64 2.60
N LEU A 129 -6.43 -11.03 1.63
CA LEU A 129 -7.76 -10.46 1.43
C LEU A 129 -8.85 -11.29 2.12
N VAL A 130 -9.62 -10.64 3.00
CA VAL A 130 -10.78 -11.21 3.70
C VAL A 130 -12.04 -10.41 3.36
N ARG A 131 -13.16 -11.11 3.13
CA ARG A 131 -14.48 -10.53 2.93
C ARG A 131 -15.50 -11.22 3.86
N HIS A 132 -15.91 -10.65 5.00
CA HIS A 132 -15.64 -9.28 5.48
C HIS A 132 -14.93 -9.20 6.83
N LEU A 133 -15.03 -10.21 7.68
CA LEU A 133 -14.24 -10.31 8.91
C LEU A 133 -13.86 -11.76 9.18
N ALA A 134 -12.80 -11.98 9.96
CA ALA A 134 -12.29 -13.30 10.27
C ALA A 134 -11.95 -13.43 11.75
N ARG A 135 -12.34 -14.54 12.37
CA ARG A 135 -11.79 -14.96 13.67
C ARG A 135 -10.71 -16.00 13.45
N VAL A 136 -9.56 -15.82 14.09
CA VAL A 136 -8.38 -16.65 13.86
C VAL A 136 -8.11 -17.51 15.08
N ARG A 137 -7.90 -18.81 14.86
CA ARG A 137 -7.38 -19.75 15.86
C ARG A 137 -6.18 -20.50 15.33
N LEU A 138 -5.11 -20.53 16.11
CA LEU A 138 -3.90 -21.28 15.78
C LEU A 138 -3.58 -22.24 16.93
N ASN A 139 -3.41 -23.54 16.62
CA ASN A 139 -3.11 -24.56 17.62
C ASN A 139 -4.09 -24.55 18.82
N ALA A 140 -5.39 -24.38 18.51
CA ALA A 140 -6.50 -24.22 19.45
C ALA A 140 -6.53 -22.92 20.29
N GLN A 141 -5.55 -22.02 20.14
CA GLN A 141 -5.56 -20.71 20.78
C GLN A 141 -6.33 -19.69 19.93
N ASP A 142 -7.31 -19.01 20.52
CA ASP A 142 -8.04 -17.89 19.92
C ASP A 142 -7.16 -16.63 19.90
N LEU A 143 -6.94 -16.10 18.70
CA LEU A 143 -6.13 -14.90 18.45
C LEU A 143 -7.00 -13.67 18.19
N GLY A 144 -8.33 -13.81 18.30
CA GLY A 144 -9.28 -12.71 18.19
C GLY A 144 -9.87 -12.55 16.78
N VAL A 145 -10.51 -11.39 16.59
CA VAL A 145 -11.27 -11.05 15.39
C VAL A 145 -10.58 -9.93 14.61
N VAL A 146 -10.35 -10.17 13.33
CA VAL A 146 -9.85 -9.24 12.34
C VAL A 146 -11.03 -8.72 11.53
N TRP A 147 -11.34 -7.43 11.64
CA TRP A 147 -12.52 -6.82 11.01
C TRP A 147 -12.17 -5.67 10.05
N CYS A 148 -10.89 -5.28 9.98
CA CYS A 148 -10.39 -4.23 9.10
C CYS A 148 -8.91 -4.49 8.75
N ALA A 149 -8.38 -3.68 7.83
CA ALA A 149 -6.98 -3.72 7.48
C ALA A 149 -6.10 -3.13 8.63
N PRO A 150 -4.88 -3.65 8.82
CA PRO A 150 -4.27 -4.79 8.14
C PRO A 150 -4.92 -6.13 8.55
N TRP A 151 -5.18 -7.01 7.57
CA TRP A 151 -5.95 -8.24 7.77
C TRP A 151 -5.12 -9.36 8.40
N GLY A 152 -4.75 -9.23 9.67
CA GLY A 152 -3.97 -10.26 10.34
C GLY A 152 -3.81 -10.07 11.84
N VAL A 153 -3.05 -10.98 12.46
CA VAL A 153 -2.87 -11.05 13.91
C VAL A 153 -1.41 -11.30 14.27
N THR A 154 -0.94 -10.67 15.33
CA THR A 154 0.37 -10.99 15.92
C THR A 154 0.31 -12.38 16.57
N LEU A 155 1.33 -13.19 16.32
CA LEU A 155 1.46 -14.53 16.88
C LEU A 155 2.30 -14.47 18.16
N PRO A 156 1.78 -14.94 19.31
CA PRO A 156 2.56 -15.07 20.53
C PRO A 156 3.81 -15.92 20.33
N ALA A 157 4.92 -15.53 20.95
CA ALA A 157 6.16 -16.28 20.92
C ALA A 157 5.94 -17.72 21.41
N GLY A 158 6.49 -18.70 20.69
CA GLY A 158 6.37 -20.13 21.01
C GLY A 158 5.05 -20.78 20.58
N LEU A 159 4.07 -20.04 20.04
CA LEU A 159 2.81 -20.64 19.55
C LEU A 159 3.01 -21.47 18.27
N LEU A 160 3.93 -21.03 17.40
CA LEU A 160 4.28 -21.74 16.17
C LEU A 160 5.19 -22.94 16.45
N LYS A 161 4.80 -24.07 15.88
CA LYS A 161 5.55 -25.32 15.86
C LYS A 161 6.32 -25.45 14.55
N PRO A 162 7.42 -26.22 14.48
CA PRO A 162 8.13 -26.41 13.23
C PRO A 162 7.28 -27.22 12.23
N THR A 163 6.42 -28.12 12.72
CA THR A 163 5.51 -28.91 11.89
C THR A 163 4.12 -29.04 12.53
N GLY A 164 3.12 -29.33 11.71
CA GLY A 164 1.78 -29.73 12.16
C GLY A 164 0.98 -28.64 12.88
N ASN A 165 1.19 -27.37 12.52
CA ASN A 165 0.36 -26.29 13.03
C ASN A 165 -1.06 -26.42 12.48
N ARG A 166 -2.07 -26.26 13.34
CA ARG A 166 -3.48 -26.30 12.95
C ARG A 166 -4.03 -24.89 12.91
N LEU A 167 -4.42 -24.42 11.73
CA LEU A 167 -5.01 -23.11 11.52
C LEU A 167 -6.51 -23.25 11.25
N GLU A 168 -7.29 -22.49 12.00
CA GLU A 168 -8.72 -22.29 11.79
C GLU A 168 -8.98 -20.80 11.54
N VAL A 169 -9.69 -20.49 10.46
CA VAL A 169 -10.13 -19.13 10.14
C VAL A 169 -11.64 -19.15 9.90
N ALA A 170 -12.40 -18.58 10.84
CA ALA A 170 -13.85 -18.45 10.71
C ALA A 170 -14.17 -17.10 10.05
N VAL A 171 -14.60 -17.12 8.79
CA VAL A 171 -14.93 -15.93 8.01
C VAL A 171 -16.43 -15.69 7.99
N THR A 172 -16.84 -14.47 8.31
CA THR A 172 -18.23 -14.04 8.27
C THR A 172 -18.42 -12.94 7.22
N ASN A 173 -19.45 -13.06 6.38
CA ASN A 173 -19.80 -12.07 5.37
C ASN A 173 -21.10 -11.30 5.73
N VAL A 174 -21.72 -10.67 4.72
CA VAL A 174 -22.96 -9.90 4.86
C VAL A 174 -24.18 -10.69 4.35
N TRP A 175 -25.38 -10.31 4.79
CA TRP A 175 -26.66 -10.92 4.40
C TRP A 175 -27.05 -10.77 2.93
N ALA A 176 -26.38 -9.89 2.19
CA ALA A 176 -26.71 -9.57 0.79
C ALA A 176 -26.82 -10.84 -0.08
N ASN A 177 -25.85 -11.75 0.02
CA ASN A 177 -25.79 -12.93 -0.85
C ASN A 177 -26.94 -13.89 -0.60
N ARG A 178 -27.30 -14.16 0.65
CA ARG A 178 -28.44 -15.02 0.99
C ARG A 178 -29.77 -14.39 0.59
N MET A 179 -29.92 -13.07 0.76
CA MET A 179 -31.11 -12.37 0.25
C MET A 179 -31.22 -12.46 -1.29
N ILE A 180 -30.11 -12.29 -2.02
CA ILE A 180 -30.07 -12.48 -3.48
C ILE A 180 -30.38 -13.94 -3.87
N GLY A 181 -29.86 -14.91 -3.10
CA GLY A 181 -30.13 -16.32 -3.31
C GLY A 181 -31.59 -16.70 -3.09
N ASP A 182 -32.23 -16.10 -2.08
CA ASP A 182 -33.66 -16.31 -1.80
C ASP A 182 -34.55 -15.76 -2.93
N GLU A 183 -34.11 -14.73 -3.65
CA GLU A 183 -34.83 -14.23 -4.81
C GLU A 183 -34.88 -15.24 -5.97
N GLN A 184 -34.01 -16.26 -5.98
CA GLN A 184 -34.08 -17.35 -6.97
C GLN A 184 -35.27 -18.29 -6.73
N GLU A 185 -35.83 -18.30 -5.52
CA GLU A 185 -36.99 -19.10 -5.14
C GLU A 185 -38.31 -18.40 -5.47
N ALA A 186 -39.39 -19.18 -5.51
CA ALA A 186 -40.74 -18.64 -5.71
C ALA A 186 -41.04 -17.53 -4.68
N PRO A 187 -41.61 -16.39 -5.11
CA PRO A 187 -41.93 -15.29 -4.21
C PRO A 187 -43.03 -15.71 -3.23
N ASP A 188 -42.85 -15.35 -1.97
CA ASP A 188 -43.81 -15.59 -0.88
C ASP A 188 -44.29 -14.31 -0.19
N CYS A 189 -43.88 -13.16 -0.74
CA CYS A 189 -44.22 -11.82 -0.28
C CYS A 189 -44.73 -10.98 -1.45
N GLU A 190 -45.64 -10.06 -1.17
CA GLU A 190 -46.06 -9.03 -2.13
C GLU A 190 -45.33 -7.72 -1.85
N TRP A 191 -44.70 -7.14 -2.87
CA TRP A 191 -43.93 -5.90 -2.76
C TRP A 191 -44.65 -4.72 -3.43
N ARG A 192 -44.49 -3.51 -2.90
CA ARG A 192 -44.87 -2.25 -3.55
C ARG A 192 -43.62 -1.47 -3.96
N PRO A 193 -43.66 -0.67 -5.04
CA PRO A 193 -42.53 0.15 -5.45
C PRO A 193 -41.97 1.01 -4.31
N GLY A 194 -40.66 0.99 -4.15
CA GLY A 194 -39.94 1.85 -3.20
C GLY A 194 -39.92 3.32 -3.64
N HIS A 195 -39.86 4.25 -2.69
CA HIS A 195 -39.75 5.69 -2.95
C HIS A 195 -38.36 6.13 -3.49
N MET A 196 -37.33 5.30 -3.32
CA MET A 196 -35.94 5.61 -3.70
C MET A 196 -35.52 5.02 -5.07
N GLY A 197 -36.48 4.66 -5.93
CA GLY A 197 -36.21 4.18 -7.29
C GLY A 197 -35.69 2.75 -7.41
N ASN A 198 -35.19 2.14 -6.32
CA ASN A 198 -34.79 0.73 -6.24
C ASN A 198 -35.40 0.06 -5.00
N GLY A 199 -35.71 -1.24 -5.12
CA GLY A 199 -36.31 -2.03 -4.06
C GLY A 199 -37.82 -1.83 -3.86
N GLY A 200 -38.37 -2.42 -2.80
CA GLY A 200 -39.81 -2.34 -2.53
C GLY A 200 -40.20 -2.56 -1.08
N TYR A 201 -41.27 -1.90 -0.65
CA TYR A 201 -41.85 -2.11 0.68
C TYR A 201 -42.70 -3.37 0.69
N LEU A 202 -42.69 -4.08 1.82
CA LEU A 202 -43.63 -5.16 2.05
C LEU A 202 -45.06 -4.61 2.03
N LYS A 203 -45.90 -5.09 1.11
CA LYS A 203 -47.29 -4.64 0.96
C LYS A 203 -48.15 -4.99 2.18
N ARG A 204 -47.90 -6.17 2.74
CA ARG A 204 -48.54 -6.74 3.94
C ARG A 204 -47.72 -7.92 4.44
N PHE A 205 -47.82 -8.23 5.73
CA PHE A 205 -47.24 -9.46 6.26
C PHE A 205 -47.84 -10.69 5.54
N PRO A 206 -47.00 -11.65 5.11
CA PRO A 206 -47.49 -12.88 4.49
C PRO A 206 -48.40 -13.68 5.44
N GLU A 207 -49.38 -14.39 4.90
CA GLU A 207 -50.31 -15.17 5.72
C GLU A 207 -49.60 -16.23 6.57
N TRP A 208 -48.57 -16.88 6.01
CA TRP A 208 -47.82 -17.91 6.74
C TRP A 208 -47.17 -17.33 8.00
N PHE A 209 -46.75 -16.07 7.97
CA PHE A 209 -46.18 -15.37 9.11
C PHE A 209 -47.26 -15.02 10.14
N VAL A 210 -48.37 -14.42 9.70
CA VAL A 210 -49.46 -13.97 10.58
C VAL A 210 -50.16 -15.14 11.27
N LYS A 211 -50.32 -16.27 10.56
CA LYS A 211 -51.03 -17.45 11.05
C LYS A 211 -50.09 -18.49 11.70
N ALA A 212 -48.80 -18.17 11.87
CA ALA A 212 -47.78 -19.09 12.39
C ALA A 212 -47.76 -20.45 11.65
N GLN A 213 -47.89 -20.40 10.31
CA GLN A 213 -47.87 -21.57 9.44
C GLN A 213 -46.49 -21.76 8.81
N LYS A 214 -46.27 -22.95 8.23
CA LYS A 214 -45.07 -23.21 7.46
C LYS A 214 -44.96 -22.23 6.28
N ARG A 215 -43.77 -21.66 6.09
CA ARG A 215 -43.46 -20.76 4.98
C ARG A 215 -43.77 -21.43 3.63
N SER A 216 -44.45 -20.71 2.75
CA SER A 216 -44.88 -21.24 1.44
C SER A 216 -43.72 -21.47 0.47
N SER A 217 -42.59 -20.78 0.65
CA SER A 217 -41.35 -20.96 -0.12
C SER A 217 -40.24 -21.50 0.81
N PRO A 218 -40.15 -22.83 0.99
CA PRO A 218 -39.25 -23.44 1.98
C PRO A 218 -37.76 -23.30 1.63
N GLY A 219 -37.43 -22.94 0.38
CA GLY A 219 -36.04 -22.66 -0.03
C GLY A 219 -35.53 -21.28 0.36
N ARG A 220 -36.42 -20.37 0.83
CA ARG A 220 -36.03 -19.02 1.30
C ARG A 220 -35.66 -19.06 2.78
N TYR A 221 -34.49 -18.53 3.11
CA TYR A 221 -33.95 -18.50 4.48
C TYR A 221 -34.28 -17.20 5.23
N THR A 222 -34.27 -16.08 4.52
CA THR A 222 -34.37 -14.73 5.08
C THR A 222 -35.76 -14.15 4.90
N PHE A 223 -36.12 -13.22 5.79
CA PHE A 223 -37.36 -12.44 5.70
C PHE A 223 -37.05 -10.99 6.09
N THR A 224 -37.41 -10.04 5.23
CA THR A 224 -37.20 -8.60 5.44
C THR A 224 -38.48 -7.84 5.13
N THR A 225 -38.61 -6.62 5.67
CA THR A 225 -39.74 -5.72 5.38
C THR A 225 -39.47 -4.78 4.20
N TRP A 226 -38.21 -4.72 3.76
CA TRP A 226 -37.78 -4.03 2.56
C TRP A 226 -37.07 -5.02 1.64
N ASN A 227 -37.49 -5.07 0.38
CA ASN A 227 -36.80 -5.84 -0.63
C ASN A 227 -35.64 -5.04 -1.20
N TYR A 228 -34.42 -5.43 -0.83
CA TYR A 228 -33.18 -4.77 -1.28
C TYR A 228 -32.68 -5.28 -2.63
N TYR A 229 -33.07 -6.50 -3.02
CA TYR A 229 -32.43 -7.24 -4.10
C TYR A 229 -33.48 -7.87 -5.03
N ASN A 230 -33.02 -8.34 -6.18
CA ASN A 230 -33.82 -9.12 -7.12
C ASN A 230 -32.96 -10.26 -7.67
N ARG A 231 -33.56 -11.12 -8.50
CA ARG A 231 -32.89 -12.28 -9.10
C ARG A 231 -31.61 -11.95 -9.89
N ASP A 232 -31.54 -10.75 -10.46
CA ASP A 232 -30.43 -10.32 -11.32
C ASP A 232 -29.36 -9.54 -10.54
N SER A 233 -29.57 -9.33 -9.24
CA SER A 233 -28.62 -8.64 -8.37
C SER A 233 -27.32 -9.44 -8.28
N LYS A 234 -26.18 -8.74 -8.37
CA LYS A 234 -24.86 -9.36 -8.31
C LYS A 234 -24.49 -9.71 -6.86
N PRO A 235 -24.08 -10.95 -6.56
CA PRO A 235 -23.54 -11.30 -5.26
C PRO A 235 -22.30 -10.47 -4.90
N VAL A 236 -22.12 -10.24 -3.60
CA VAL A 236 -20.99 -9.52 -3.01
C VAL A 236 -19.86 -10.51 -2.72
N SER A 237 -18.67 -10.19 -3.24
CA SER A 237 -17.43 -10.96 -3.00
C SER A 237 -17.28 -11.34 -1.52
N SER A 238 -17.07 -12.63 -1.24
CA SER A 238 -17.10 -13.18 0.12
C SER A 238 -16.06 -14.29 0.32
N GLY A 239 -15.55 -14.41 1.55
CA GLY A 239 -14.66 -15.50 1.97
C GLY A 239 -13.25 -15.09 2.35
N LEU A 240 -12.41 -16.09 2.57
CA LEU A 240 -10.96 -15.96 2.69
C LEU A 240 -10.36 -16.09 1.28
N LEU A 241 -9.86 -14.98 0.72
CA LEU A 241 -9.30 -14.94 -0.64
C LEU A 241 -7.76 -15.02 -0.61
N GLY A 242 -7.13 -14.70 0.53
CA GLY A 242 -5.69 -14.88 0.69
C GLY A 242 -4.85 -13.87 -0.10
N PRO A 243 -3.57 -14.19 -0.35
CA PRO A 243 -2.85 -15.36 0.18
C PRO A 243 -2.68 -15.27 1.71
N VAL A 244 -2.69 -16.42 2.39
CA VAL A 244 -2.42 -16.49 3.83
C VAL A 244 -0.95 -16.78 4.05
N ARG A 245 -0.29 -16.02 4.93
CA ARG A 245 1.16 -16.02 5.11
C ARG A 245 1.57 -15.85 6.57
N VAL A 246 2.66 -16.50 6.95
CA VAL A 246 3.42 -16.19 8.16
C VAL A 246 4.52 -15.21 7.78
N MET A 247 4.52 -14.06 8.45
CA MET A 247 5.47 -12.97 8.23
C MET A 247 6.36 -12.81 9.48
N THR A 248 7.63 -12.50 9.29
CA THR A 248 8.48 -11.96 10.37
C THR A 248 8.20 -10.47 10.56
N ALA A 249 8.49 -9.95 11.75
CA ALA A 249 8.55 -8.52 12.02
C ALA A 249 9.99 -8.13 12.39
N ASP A 250 10.66 -7.34 11.54
CA ASP A 250 11.98 -6.78 11.86
C ASP A 250 11.90 -5.26 12.07
N CYS A 251 12.20 -4.83 13.30
CA CYS A 251 12.29 -3.43 13.69
C CYS A 251 13.72 -2.88 13.65
N LYS A 252 14.75 -3.75 13.57
CA LYS A 252 16.13 -3.29 13.53
C LYS A 252 16.40 -2.69 12.16
N GLN A 253 16.89 -1.46 12.15
CA GLN A 253 17.59 -1.00 10.97
C GLN A 253 18.94 -1.70 10.96
N GLU A 254 19.23 -2.50 9.92
CA GLU A 254 20.62 -2.83 9.62
C GLU A 254 21.39 -1.51 9.60
N GLN A 255 22.58 -1.48 10.22
CA GLN A 255 23.58 -0.43 10.00
C GLN A 255 24.12 -0.55 8.56
N SER A 256 23.24 -0.53 7.59
CA SER A 256 23.55 -0.14 6.24
C SER A 256 23.81 1.37 6.34
N THR A 257 25.07 1.77 6.16
CA THR A 257 25.61 3.14 6.15
C THR A 257 25.05 4.02 5.02
N MET A 258 23.80 3.77 4.63
CA MET A 258 23.30 3.92 3.27
C MET A 258 21.80 4.17 3.19
N ALA A 259 21.04 3.93 4.28
CA ALA A 259 19.62 4.26 4.35
C ALA A 259 19.36 5.33 5.42
N GLY A 260 19.97 6.50 5.27
CA GLY A 260 19.43 7.71 5.87
C GLY A 260 18.09 7.98 5.20
N MET A 261 16.98 7.76 5.90
CA MET A 261 15.64 8.00 5.39
C MET A 261 15.55 9.45 4.88
N LEU A 262 15.41 9.57 3.57
CA LEU A 262 15.36 10.83 2.84
C LEU A 262 14.12 11.61 3.26
N ILE A 263 14.28 12.73 3.95
CA ILE A 263 13.17 13.64 4.19
C ILE A 263 13.19 14.68 3.07
N PRO A 264 12.24 14.63 2.12
CA PRO A 264 12.11 15.70 1.15
C PRO A 264 11.80 17.03 1.82
N GLU A 265 12.66 18.03 1.64
CA GLU A 265 12.34 19.41 1.97
C GLU A 265 11.64 20.04 0.75
N SER A 266 10.34 20.32 0.89
CA SER A 266 9.63 21.22 -0.01
C SER A 266 9.93 22.64 0.44
N LEU A 267 10.82 23.33 -0.27
CA LEU A 267 11.09 24.74 -0.04
C LEU A 267 10.36 25.59 -1.08
N SER A 268 9.55 26.51 -0.56
CA SER A 268 8.97 27.70 -1.21
C SER A 268 8.22 27.52 -2.54
N ASN A 269 6.94 27.90 -2.54
CA ASN A 269 6.24 28.32 -3.76
C ASN A 269 6.92 29.59 -4.28
N ALA A 270 7.86 29.46 -5.23
CA ALA A 270 8.41 30.60 -5.92
C ALA A 270 7.45 30.98 -7.06
N THR A 271 6.84 32.17 -6.95
CA THR A 271 5.78 32.63 -7.86
C THR A 271 6.30 33.14 -9.22
N ALA A 272 7.59 32.99 -9.52
CA ALA A 272 8.21 33.46 -10.77
C ALA A 272 9.26 32.47 -11.28
N GLU A 273 9.28 32.22 -12.60
CA GLU A 273 10.26 31.36 -13.28
C GLU A 273 11.72 31.81 -13.01
N ASP A 274 11.97 33.11 -12.79
CA ASP A 274 13.32 33.63 -12.53
C ASP A 274 13.91 33.22 -11.16
N ALA A 275 13.06 32.89 -10.18
CA ALA A 275 13.52 32.46 -8.85
C ALA A 275 14.07 31.01 -8.87
N PHE A 276 13.69 30.24 -9.88
CA PHE A 276 14.15 28.87 -10.12
C PHE A 276 15.64 28.82 -10.48
N GLU A 277 16.01 29.65 -11.46
CA GLU A 277 17.36 29.77 -12.00
C GLU A 277 18.37 30.19 -10.91
N ALA A 278 17.92 30.86 -9.85
CA ALA A 278 18.74 31.29 -8.72
C ALA A 278 19.23 30.16 -7.80
N ASP A 279 18.54 29.00 -7.73
CA ASP A 279 18.89 27.89 -6.82
C ASP A 279 19.39 26.62 -7.53
N LEU A 280 19.74 26.73 -8.82
CA LEU A 280 20.43 25.65 -9.51
C LEU A 280 21.81 25.43 -8.87
N PRO A 281 22.19 24.16 -8.58
CA PRO A 281 23.50 23.87 -8.05
C PRO A 281 24.58 24.26 -9.07
N PRO A 282 25.75 24.77 -8.63
CA PRO A 282 26.84 25.08 -9.54
C PRO A 282 27.35 23.81 -10.23
N THR A 283 27.85 23.92 -11.45
CA THR A 283 28.28 22.78 -12.28
C THR A 283 29.33 21.93 -11.57
N GLU A 284 30.20 22.53 -10.75
CA GLU A 284 31.20 21.77 -9.99
C GLU A 284 30.60 20.86 -8.91
N ARG A 285 29.31 20.99 -8.58
CA ARG A 285 28.61 20.11 -7.65
C ARG A 285 27.79 19.03 -8.34
N LEU A 286 27.71 19.02 -9.66
CA LEU A 286 26.99 17.98 -10.40
C LEU A 286 27.86 16.73 -10.53
N LEU A 287 27.26 15.57 -10.30
CA LEU A 287 27.89 14.29 -10.60
C LEU A 287 27.91 14.07 -12.12
N PRO A 288 29.06 13.67 -12.70
CA PRO A 288 29.15 13.42 -14.13
C PRO A 288 28.35 12.16 -14.50
N ILE A 289 27.57 12.24 -15.58
CA ILE A 289 26.70 11.17 -16.09
C ILE A 289 27.33 10.60 -17.36
N SER A 290 27.50 9.28 -17.41
CA SER A 290 28.03 8.57 -18.57
C SER A 290 26.93 8.12 -19.54
N ALA A 291 25.81 7.63 -19.00
CA ALA A 291 24.70 7.10 -19.79
C ALA A 291 23.36 7.17 -19.05
N LEU A 292 22.28 7.14 -19.84
CA LEU A 292 20.90 7.07 -19.37
C LEU A 292 20.18 5.92 -20.05
N ALA A 293 19.34 5.21 -19.31
CA ALA A 293 18.43 4.20 -19.85
C ALA A 293 17.01 4.42 -19.31
N GLU A 294 16.03 4.43 -20.20
CA GLU A 294 14.62 4.63 -19.87
C GLU A 294 13.84 3.32 -20.09
N SER A 295 12.85 3.04 -19.25
CA SER A 295 11.92 1.93 -19.45
C SER A 295 10.49 2.32 -19.14
N GLY A 296 9.53 1.57 -19.68
CA GLY A 296 8.10 1.79 -19.48
C GLY A 296 7.35 2.16 -20.77
N ALA A 297 6.02 2.07 -20.74
CA ALA A 297 5.19 2.50 -21.85
C ALA A 297 5.19 4.03 -21.93
N MET A 298 5.95 4.58 -22.86
CA MET A 298 5.91 6.00 -23.22
C MET A 298 4.60 6.28 -24.00
N GLY A 299 3.46 6.13 -23.32
CA GLY A 299 2.13 6.31 -23.90
C GLY A 299 1.77 7.79 -24.03
N ALA A 300 1.05 8.14 -25.09
CA ALA A 300 0.56 9.49 -25.40
C ALA A 300 -0.43 10.10 -24.38
N LEU A 301 -0.61 9.46 -23.22
CA LEU A 301 -1.45 9.93 -22.11
C LEU A 301 -0.62 10.49 -20.94
N GLY A 302 0.56 11.02 -21.27
CA GLY A 302 1.44 11.81 -20.41
C GLY A 302 2.38 12.63 -21.30
N GLY A 303 1.81 13.53 -22.09
CA GLY A 303 2.48 14.27 -23.17
C GLY A 303 2.01 13.77 -24.53
N GLY A 304 1.16 14.55 -25.22
CA GLY A 304 0.78 14.25 -26.59
C GLY A 304 1.99 14.24 -27.54
N THR A 305 1.77 13.91 -28.82
CA THR A 305 2.78 14.08 -29.89
C THR A 305 3.31 15.52 -30.00
N ASP A 306 2.63 16.46 -29.34
CA ASP A 306 2.96 17.88 -29.23
C ASP A 306 3.49 18.27 -27.84
N ALA A 307 3.95 17.31 -27.04
CA ALA A 307 4.83 17.62 -25.92
C ALA A 307 6.08 18.26 -26.52
N SER A 308 6.13 19.60 -26.51
CA SER A 308 7.27 20.36 -26.99
C SER A 308 8.54 19.73 -26.44
N ALA A 309 9.46 19.37 -27.34
CA ALA A 309 10.84 19.15 -26.95
C ALA A 309 11.21 20.35 -26.08
N ILE A 310 11.56 20.08 -24.81
CA ILE A 310 11.87 21.12 -23.84
C ILE A 310 12.93 22.02 -24.49
N ARG A 311 12.55 23.27 -24.78
CA ARG A 311 13.51 24.27 -25.24
C ARG A 311 14.27 24.72 -24.00
N ASN A 312 15.45 24.15 -23.82
CA ASN A 312 16.47 24.68 -22.94
C ASN A 312 16.85 26.08 -23.45
N ARG A 313 16.23 27.13 -22.90
CA ARG A 313 16.98 28.38 -22.77
C ARG A 313 17.81 28.18 -21.51
N THR A 314 19.05 27.76 -21.76
CA THR A 314 20.16 27.73 -20.81
C THR A 314 19.91 28.56 -19.55
N THR A 315 19.65 27.88 -18.43
CA THR A 315 20.49 27.99 -17.25
C THR A 315 21.27 29.31 -17.15
N ARG A 316 20.61 30.40 -16.73
CA ARG A 316 21.33 31.33 -15.86
C ARG A 316 21.32 30.68 -14.49
N ASN A 317 22.47 30.56 -13.83
CA ASN A 317 22.38 30.66 -12.40
C ASN A 317 21.87 32.09 -12.12
N GLY A 318 20.93 32.31 -11.21
CA GLY A 318 20.39 33.66 -10.94
C GLY A 318 21.42 34.71 -10.52
N SER A 319 22.72 34.35 -10.46
CA SER A 319 23.86 35.23 -10.23
C SER A 319 24.61 35.68 -11.49
N ASN A 320 24.32 35.14 -12.69
CA ASN A 320 25.05 35.40 -13.95
C ASN A 320 26.58 35.12 -13.87
N ARG A 321 27.03 34.23 -12.97
CA ARG A 321 28.46 34.06 -12.65
C ARG A 321 29.08 32.73 -13.06
N ALA A 322 28.32 31.73 -13.52
CA ALA A 322 28.89 30.42 -13.89
C ALA A 322 28.34 29.89 -15.24
N PRO A 323 29.17 29.22 -16.05
CA PRO A 323 28.72 28.52 -17.25
C PRO A 323 27.87 27.31 -16.89
N SER A 324 26.92 27.02 -17.75
CA SER A 324 25.97 25.93 -17.60
C SER A 324 26.00 25.01 -18.82
N ALA A 325 25.86 23.69 -18.59
CA ALA A 325 25.98 22.68 -19.63
C ALA A 325 24.60 22.13 -20.00
N ASP A 326 24.26 22.21 -21.29
CA ASP A 326 23.12 21.51 -21.88
C ASP A 326 23.60 20.14 -22.38
N ASP A 327 23.15 19.05 -21.74
CA ASP A 327 23.56 17.69 -22.12
C ASP A 327 22.55 16.98 -23.04
N GLY A 328 21.36 17.59 -23.27
CA GLY A 328 20.27 17.03 -24.07
C GLY A 328 19.72 15.68 -23.59
N LYS A 329 20.13 15.19 -22.41
CA LYS A 329 19.94 13.81 -21.94
C LYS A 329 18.96 13.73 -20.78
N THR A 330 18.86 14.76 -19.92
CA THR A 330 18.21 14.63 -18.60
C THR A 330 16.77 15.18 -18.51
N PHE A 331 15.99 15.18 -19.61
CA PHE A 331 14.80 16.06 -19.71
C PHE A 331 13.56 15.43 -20.36
N ARG A 332 12.79 14.62 -19.59
CA ARG A 332 11.42 14.18 -19.98
C ARG A 332 10.47 14.05 -18.79
N ALA A 333 9.18 14.20 -19.07
CA ALA A 333 8.11 13.82 -18.16
C ALA A 333 8.00 12.29 -18.11
N TYR A 334 8.08 11.71 -16.91
CA TYR A 334 7.94 10.26 -16.72
C TYR A 334 6.60 9.96 -16.04
N GLY A 335 5.83 9.03 -16.63
CA GLY A 335 4.53 8.58 -16.16
C GLY A 335 4.62 7.47 -15.12
N GLN A 336 3.45 7.05 -14.61
CA GLN A 336 3.35 5.84 -13.82
C GLN A 336 3.88 4.63 -14.62
N GLY A 337 4.76 3.83 -14.00
CA GLY A 337 5.35 2.64 -14.63
C GLY A 337 6.56 2.94 -15.51
N ASN A 338 7.01 4.20 -15.58
CA ASN A 338 8.29 4.55 -16.17
C ASN A 338 9.43 4.40 -15.16
N SER A 339 10.63 4.11 -15.66
CA SER A 339 11.86 4.23 -14.87
C SER A 339 12.94 4.97 -15.64
N LEU A 340 13.76 5.72 -14.91
CA LEU A 340 14.97 6.37 -15.41
C LEU A 340 16.17 5.81 -14.67
N LEU A 341 17.09 5.17 -15.38
CA LEU A 341 18.39 4.74 -14.90
C LEU A 341 19.45 5.74 -15.34
N ILE A 342 20.21 6.26 -14.39
CA ILE A 342 21.30 7.22 -14.55
C ILE A 342 22.60 6.53 -14.15
N GLN A 343 23.51 6.33 -15.11
CA GLN A 343 24.84 5.78 -14.87
C GLN A 343 25.85 6.92 -14.70
N LEU A 344 26.66 6.85 -13.65
CA LEU A 344 27.68 7.87 -13.36
C LEU A 344 28.97 7.58 -14.12
N ASP A 345 29.69 8.63 -14.50
CA ASP A 345 31.04 8.51 -15.04
C ASP A 345 32.05 8.31 -13.91
N LEU A 346 32.56 7.08 -13.81
CA LEU A 346 33.51 6.67 -12.78
C LEU A 346 34.98 6.74 -13.23
N SER A 347 35.28 7.35 -14.38
CA SER A 347 36.64 7.44 -14.94
C SER A 347 37.65 8.05 -13.96
N SER A 348 37.21 9.03 -13.16
CA SER A 348 38.03 9.69 -12.13
C SER A 348 37.97 9.03 -10.75
N SER A 349 37.00 8.14 -10.50
CA SER A 349 36.81 7.46 -9.21
C SER A 349 36.18 6.08 -9.40
N PRO A 350 37.00 5.03 -9.69
CA PRO A 350 36.50 3.67 -9.94
C PRO A 350 35.75 3.06 -8.74
N GLY A 351 36.03 3.52 -7.52
CA GLY A 351 35.31 3.13 -6.30
C GLY A 351 33.91 3.75 -6.16
N GLY A 352 33.44 4.50 -7.17
CA GLY A 352 32.17 5.20 -7.16
C GLY A 352 32.30 6.64 -6.63
N LEU A 353 31.19 7.38 -6.71
CA LEU A 353 31.15 8.80 -6.37
C LEU A 353 30.29 9.09 -5.14
N PRO A 354 30.56 10.17 -4.40
CA PRO A 354 29.70 10.60 -3.29
C PRO A 354 28.45 11.33 -3.82
N LEU A 355 27.27 10.77 -3.53
CA LEU A 355 25.97 11.37 -3.81
C LEU A 355 25.41 11.99 -2.52
N GLU A 356 25.37 13.31 -2.47
CA GLU A 356 24.84 14.05 -1.33
C GLU A 356 23.33 14.22 -1.44
N GLU A 357 22.82 14.57 -2.62
CA GLU A 357 21.43 15.01 -2.79
C GLU A 357 20.96 14.75 -4.23
N ILE A 358 19.68 14.41 -4.39
CA ILE A 358 18.98 14.53 -5.67
C ILE A 358 18.06 15.75 -5.57
N ARG A 359 18.24 16.71 -6.47
CA ARG A 359 17.27 17.80 -6.67
C ARG A 359 16.39 17.47 -7.83
N SER A 360 15.09 17.51 -7.62
CA SER A 360 14.10 17.45 -8.68
C SER A 360 13.31 18.75 -8.71
N PHE A 361 13.06 19.20 -9.91
CA PHE A 361 12.37 20.44 -10.19
C PHE A 361 11.14 20.12 -11.01
N ALA A 362 9.98 20.66 -10.66
CA ALA A 362 8.74 20.45 -11.41
C ALA A 362 7.91 21.74 -11.43
N GLY A 363 7.50 22.21 -12.62
CA GLY A 363 6.79 23.49 -12.75
C GLY A 363 5.55 23.43 -13.63
N HIS A 364 4.43 23.95 -13.12
CA HIS A 364 3.23 24.30 -13.88
C HIS A 364 2.31 25.23 -13.05
N ALA A 365 1.42 25.98 -13.72
CA ALA A 365 0.46 26.89 -13.07
C ALA A 365 -0.59 26.17 -12.18
N ASP A 366 -0.72 24.84 -12.31
CA ASP A 366 -1.62 23.99 -11.51
C ASP A 366 -0.89 22.71 -11.05
N SER A 367 -1.62 21.76 -10.49
CA SER A 367 -1.04 20.55 -9.90
C SER A 367 -0.59 19.47 -10.87
N ARG A 368 -0.67 19.72 -12.18
CA ARG A 368 -0.33 18.73 -13.19
C ARG A 368 1.15 18.40 -13.29
N ALA A 369 2.02 19.16 -12.64
CA ALA A 369 3.45 18.86 -12.54
C ALA A 369 3.81 17.97 -11.32
N SER A 370 2.81 17.55 -10.53
CA SER A 370 3.02 16.69 -9.36
C SER A 370 3.51 15.29 -9.76
N GLN A 371 4.35 14.71 -8.92
CA GLN A 371 4.93 13.40 -9.19
C GLN A 371 5.35 12.68 -7.90
N ALA A 372 5.33 11.35 -7.94
CA ALA A 372 5.91 10.49 -6.93
C ALA A 372 6.82 9.46 -7.59
N TYR A 373 7.98 9.20 -6.99
CA TYR A 373 8.93 8.19 -7.46
C TYR A 373 9.71 7.56 -6.31
N SER A 374 10.10 6.30 -6.49
CA SER A 374 11.08 5.63 -5.63
C SER A 374 12.49 5.90 -6.12
N VAL A 375 13.41 6.14 -5.20
CA VAL A 375 14.84 6.31 -5.47
C VAL A 375 15.58 5.04 -5.14
N TRP A 376 16.42 4.59 -6.06
CA TRP A 376 17.29 3.44 -5.92
C TRP A 376 18.71 3.81 -6.30
N ILE A 377 19.71 3.20 -5.68
CA ILE A 377 21.12 3.39 -6.03
C ILE A 377 21.83 2.05 -6.14
N ALA A 378 22.86 1.99 -6.98
CA ALA A 378 23.81 0.89 -7.03
C ALA A 378 25.22 1.38 -6.68
N LYS A 379 26.03 0.52 -6.05
CA LYS A 379 27.42 0.81 -5.69
C LYS A 379 28.37 0.36 -6.78
N ALA A 380 29.55 0.99 -6.87
CA ALA A 380 30.59 0.57 -7.81
C ALA A 380 31.05 -0.88 -7.59
N GLU A 381 31.04 -1.35 -6.34
CA GLU A 381 31.35 -2.76 -6.01
C GLU A 381 30.32 -3.76 -6.55
N LYS A 382 29.07 -3.32 -6.73
CA LYS A 382 27.93 -4.14 -7.18
C LYS A 382 26.98 -3.30 -8.07
N PRO A 383 27.40 -2.95 -9.30
CA PRO A 383 26.69 -1.99 -10.14
C PRO A 383 25.31 -2.48 -10.60
N ASP A 384 25.10 -3.80 -10.60
CA ASP A 384 23.83 -4.43 -10.99
C ASP A 384 22.85 -4.64 -9.82
N GLN A 385 23.27 -4.33 -8.58
CA GLN A 385 22.42 -4.49 -7.39
C GLN A 385 21.89 -3.13 -6.93
N PHE A 386 20.62 -2.86 -7.26
CA PHE A 386 19.93 -1.65 -6.84
C PHE A 386 19.30 -1.82 -5.46
N VAL A 387 19.64 -0.91 -4.55
CA VAL A 387 19.04 -0.80 -3.22
C VAL A 387 18.10 0.39 -3.22
N ARG A 388 16.85 0.17 -2.81
CA ARG A 388 15.86 1.24 -2.62
C ARG A 388 16.24 2.09 -1.43
N ILE A 389 16.33 3.40 -1.62
CA ILE A 389 16.72 4.36 -0.58
C ILE A 389 15.52 5.11 -0.01
N GLY A 390 14.45 5.29 -0.79
CA GLY A 390 13.21 5.87 -0.28
C GLY A 390 12.23 6.26 -1.37
N ASP A 391 11.12 6.86 -0.96
CA ASP A 391 10.14 7.48 -1.84
C ASP A 391 10.25 8.99 -1.75
N ALA A 392 10.06 9.65 -2.89
CA ALA A 392 10.03 11.09 -2.99
C ALA A 392 8.76 11.49 -3.74
N SER A 393 8.08 12.53 -3.24
CA SER A 393 6.92 13.09 -3.95
C SER A 393 6.97 14.61 -3.92
N ILE A 394 6.66 15.20 -5.06
CA ILE A 394 6.48 16.62 -5.28
C ILE A 394 5.02 16.88 -5.62
N THR A 395 4.39 17.81 -4.91
CA THR A 395 3.05 18.31 -5.25
C THR A 395 3.19 19.74 -5.73
N ALA A 396 3.05 19.94 -7.04
CA ALA A 396 3.04 21.29 -7.60
C ALA A 396 1.70 21.95 -7.24
N ASN A 397 1.70 23.16 -6.73
CA ASN A 397 0.48 23.94 -6.47
C ASN A 397 0.77 25.40 -6.83
N SER A 398 0.66 25.71 -8.12
CA SER A 398 1.00 27.00 -8.76
C SER A 398 2.49 27.36 -8.78
N GLY A 399 3.07 27.48 -9.98
CA GLY A 399 4.44 27.92 -10.21
C GLY A 399 5.45 26.77 -10.33
N ALA A 400 6.72 27.08 -10.06
CA ALA A 400 7.79 26.09 -10.00
C ALA A 400 7.92 25.55 -8.56
N THR A 401 8.02 24.23 -8.42
CA THR A 401 8.21 23.53 -7.16
C THR A 401 9.52 22.76 -7.22
N GLN A 402 10.25 22.78 -6.10
CA GLN A 402 11.50 22.07 -5.94
C GLN A 402 11.34 20.97 -4.89
N LEU A 403 11.95 19.83 -5.16
CA LEU A 403 12.05 18.68 -4.29
C LEU A 403 13.53 18.37 -4.05
N ARG A 404 13.97 18.49 -2.81
CA ARG A 404 15.34 18.18 -2.39
C ARG A 404 15.36 16.86 -1.63
N VAL A 405 16.14 15.89 -2.09
CA VAL A 405 16.16 14.51 -1.60
C VAL A 405 17.58 14.19 -1.08
N PRO A 406 17.87 14.37 0.22
CA PRO A 406 19.24 14.32 0.79
C PRO A 406 19.79 12.91 1.10
N ILE A 407 20.62 12.33 0.21
CA ILE A 407 21.06 10.91 0.19
C ILE A 407 22.28 10.60 1.05
N HIS A 408 23.30 11.45 1.05
CA HIS A 408 24.55 11.23 1.78
C HIS A 408 25.17 9.81 1.61
N ALA A 409 25.29 9.30 0.38
CA ALA A 409 25.83 7.98 0.07
C ALA A 409 27.22 8.06 -0.60
N LYS A 410 28.17 7.20 -0.23
CA LYS A 410 29.54 7.14 -0.81
C LYS A 410 29.75 5.97 -1.77
N GLY A 411 30.47 6.12 -2.88
CA GLY A 411 30.77 5.00 -3.78
C GLY A 411 29.60 4.59 -4.68
N VAL A 412 28.72 5.53 -5.01
CA VAL A 412 27.58 5.33 -5.91
C VAL A 412 28.07 5.22 -7.36
N ALA A 413 27.52 4.27 -8.11
CA ALA A 413 27.80 4.06 -9.53
C ALA A 413 26.60 4.35 -10.43
N ALA A 414 25.38 4.13 -9.92
CA ALA A 414 24.16 4.41 -10.66
C ALA A 414 23.01 4.80 -9.73
N VAL A 415 22.06 5.55 -10.28
CA VAL A 415 20.80 5.96 -9.63
C VAL A 415 19.66 5.52 -10.53
N ARG A 416 18.63 4.86 -9.98
CA ARG A 416 17.40 4.52 -10.69
C ARG A 416 16.22 5.19 -10.01
N LEU A 417 15.36 5.83 -10.79
CA LEU A 417 14.11 6.45 -10.35
C LEU A 417 12.94 5.68 -10.95
N ASP A 418 12.08 5.12 -10.10
CA ASP A 418 10.88 4.39 -10.54
C ASP A 418 9.65 5.26 -10.27
N PHE A 419 8.92 5.64 -11.32
CA PHE A 419 7.86 6.62 -11.25
C PHE A 419 6.51 5.97 -10.92
N ALA A 420 5.93 6.37 -9.78
CA ALA A 420 4.63 5.89 -9.29
C ALA A 420 3.47 6.72 -9.83
N THR A 421 3.70 8.01 -10.04
CA THR A 421 2.78 8.93 -10.73
C THR A 421 3.57 9.79 -11.71
N GLY A 422 2.86 10.55 -12.56
CA GLY A 422 3.50 11.42 -13.54
C GLY A 422 2.66 12.64 -13.86
N PRO A 423 3.28 13.63 -14.51
CA PRO A 423 2.59 14.85 -14.88
C PRO A 423 1.49 14.62 -15.92
N ILE A 424 0.46 15.45 -15.88
CA ILE A 424 -0.74 15.32 -16.72
C ILE A 424 -0.79 16.50 -17.71
N GLY A 425 -0.88 16.24 -19.03
CA GLY A 425 -1.07 17.30 -20.04
C GLY A 425 0.22 17.96 -20.56
N PHE A 426 0.11 19.20 -21.07
CA PHE A 426 1.19 19.92 -21.79
C PHE A 426 1.92 20.95 -20.90
N LYS A 427 3.12 21.37 -21.33
CA LYS A 427 3.93 22.47 -20.73
C LYS A 427 4.39 22.24 -19.28
N VAL A 428 4.73 21.00 -18.93
CA VAL A 428 5.36 20.70 -17.63
C VAL A 428 6.87 20.74 -17.78
N TYR A 429 7.53 21.52 -16.92
CA TYR A 429 8.99 21.59 -16.86
C TYR A 429 9.53 20.63 -15.80
N ARG A 430 10.66 19.96 -16.11
CA ARG A 430 11.35 19.09 -15.16
C ARG A 430 12.86 19.06 -15.35
N GLU A 431 13.59 19.14 -14.23
CA GLU A 431 15.04 18.94 -14.16
C GLU A 431 15.40 18.04 -12.96
N ILE A 432 16.39 17.16 -13.14
CA ILE A 432 16.91 16.28 -12.08
C ILE A 432 18.42 16.47 -11.99
N CYS A 433 18.91 16.94 -10.84
CA CYS A 433 20.33 17.11 -10.58
C CYS A 433 20.80 16.07 -9.55
N LEU A 434 21.87 15.34 -9.86
CA LEU A 434 22.60 14.50 -8.91
C LEU A 434 23.76 15.31 -8.34
N ILE A 435 23.75 15.56 -7.04
CA ILE A 435 24.66 16.52 -6.39
C ILE A 435 25.67 15.78 -5.53
N ARG A 436 26.95 16.15 -5.65
CA ARG A 436 28.04 15.67 -4.78
C ARG A 436 28.27 16.60 -3.59
N SER A 437 28.82 16.00 -2.53
CA SER A 437 29.33 16.72 -1.36
C SER A 437 30.42 17.72 -1.76
N ASN A 438 30.53 18.83 -1.04
CA ASN A 438 31.65 19.75 -1.22
C ASN A 438 32.98 18.98 -1.10
N PRO A 439 33.96 19.26 -1.97
CA PRO A 439 35.28 18.63 -1.90
C PRO A 439 35.99 18.89 -0.57
#